data_AF-A0AAX6F3S9-F1
#
_entry.id   AF-A0AAX6F3S9-F1
#
_cell.length_a   1.000
_cell.length_b   1.000
_cell.length_c   1.000
_cell.angle_alpha   90.00
_cell.angle_beta   90.00
_cell.angle_gamma   90.00
#
_symmetry.space_group_name_H-M   'P 1'
#
loop_
_entity.id
_entity.type
_entity.pdbx_description
1 polymer ?
#
loop_
_entity_poly.entity_id
_entity_poly.type
_entity_poly.pdbx_seq_one_letter_code
_entity_poly.pdbx_strand_id
1 'polypeptide(L)'
;MGLTENNSLTHLSSGNPCLDFFFQVVPDTSPDTVVSLLSSAWARDPLAALKLVCHLRGVRGTGKSDREGFYASALWLHSHHPKTLALNVPSLAHFGYIKDLLEILYRLIHGADARSAAKEERETTWRAARDLRRLRRRQKKNDKNGKQQKKDAASREDRIAAELSRATIASEKAAGERRSKRTDLAARSLERYSRDPEYRFLHDRIADFFAEQLASDAERLRAGKPFDVGLAAKWCPSLDSSFDRSTLLCESIARRMFPRTTPTTRSSRTSTTPTGSASGCGGTCSSRSGRCSTYPRST
;
A
#
# COMPACT_ATOMS: atom_id res chain seq x y z
N MET A 1 37.81 6.22 21.62
CA MET A 1 36.81 7.17 22.18
C MET A 1 36.47 8.16 21.09
N GLY A 2 35.19 8.52 20.97
CA GLY A 2 34.67 9.52 20.04
C GLY A 2 33.69 10.45 20.73
N LEU A 3 33.12 11.37 19.95
CA LEU A 3 32.10 12.30 20.42
C LEU A 3 30.75 11.96 19.77
N THR A 4 29.68 11.96 20.56
CA THR A 4 28.31 11.95 20.02
C THR A 4 27.98 13.28 19.35
N GLU A 5 26.86 13.39 18.64
CA GLU A 5 26.36 14.66 18.09
C GLU A 5 26.24 15.79 19.14
N ASN A 6 26.08 15.44 20.42
CA ASN A 6 26.03 16.39 21.54
C ASN A 6 27.39 16.60 22.24
N ASN A 7 28.52 16.26 21.59
CA ASN A 7 29.88 16.37 22.14
C ASN A 7 30.14 15.60 23.46
N SER A 8 29.32 14.60 23.77
CA SER A 8 29.58 13.68 24.88
C SER A 8 30.56 12.57 24.47
N LEU A 9 31.43 12.15 25.39
CA LEU A 9 32.35 11.03 25.18
C LEU A 9 31.58 9.73 25.02
N THR A 10 31.88 8.99 23.94
CA THR A 10 31.31 7.67 23.69
C THR A 10 32.36 6.71 23.14
N HIS A 11 32.12 5.41 23.32
CA HIS A 11 32.91 4.38 22.67
C HIS A 11 32.50 4.29 21.19
N LEU A 12 33.49 4.37 20.29
CA LEU A 12 33.27 4.27 18.84
C LEU A 12 32.86 2.87 18.39
N SER A 13 33.18 1.86 19.20
CA SER A 13 32.77 0.47 19.03
C SER A 13 32.86 -0.22 20.40
N SER A 14 31.97 -1.17 20.62
CA SER A 14 31.95 -2.09 21.75
C SER A 14 32.81 -3.34 21.53
N GLY A 15 33.37 -3.52 20.32
CA GLY A 15 34.03 -4.75 19.88
C GLY A 15 33.07 -5.88 19.49
N ASN A 16 31.75 -5.68 19.67
CA ASN A 16 30.72 -6.60 19.21
C ASN A 16 29.85 -5.91 18.14
N PRO A 17 29.94 -6.33 16.86
CA PRO A 17 29.19 -5.69 15.77
C PRO A 17 27.67 -5.69 15.96
N CYS A 18 27.09 -6.72 16.59
CA CYS A 18 25.65 -6.76 16.88
C CYS A 18 25.26 -5.71 17.93
N LEU A 19 26.12 -5.50 18.92
CA LEU A 19 25.92 -4.49 19.96
C LEU A 19 26.13 -3.08 19.40
N ASP A 20 27.09 -2.92 18.50
CA ASP A 20 27.32 -1.66 17.78
C ASP A 20 26.11 -1.29 16.92
N PHE A 21 25.56 -2.23 16.15
CA PHE A 21 24.29 -2.02 15.44
C PHE A 21 23.16 -1.63 16.41
N PHE A 22 23.06 -2.31 17.56
CA PHE A 22 22.05 -2.02 18.56
C PHE A 22 22.19 -0.65 19.22
N PHE A 23 23.38 -0.09 19.40
CA PHE A 23 23.52 1.23 20.03
C PHE A 23 23.68 2.38 19.05
N GLN A 24 24.36 2.16 17.93
CA GLN A 24 24.72 3.23 17.00
C GLN A 24 23.61 3.57 16.01
N VAL A 25 22.68 2.64 15.73
CA VAL A 25 21.51 2.96 14.91
C VAL A 25 20.51 3.76 15.76
N VAL A 26 20.54 5.07 15.62
CA VAL A 26 19.68 6.05 16.29
C VAL A 26 18.81 6.80 15.28
N PRO A 27 17.79 7.57 15.70
CA PRO A 27 17.04 8.43 14.77
C PRO A 27 18.00 9.27 13.91
N ASP A 28 17.65 9.42 12.63
CA ASP A 28 18.43 10.18 11.63
C ASP A 28 19.79 9.56 11.21
N THR A 29 20.11 8.34 11.66
CA THR A 29 21.24 7.57 11.11
C THR A 29 21.06 7.37 9.60
N SER A 30 22.10 7.65 8.82
CA SER A 30 22.04 7.50 7.37
C SER A 30 21.83 6.03 6.95
N PRO A 31 21.10 5.76 5.85
CA PRO A 31 20.89 4.41 5.34
C PRO A 31 22.20 3.63 5.13
N ASP A 32 23.24 4.29 4.62
CA ASP A 32 24.54 3.67 4.36
C ASP A 32 25.23 3.22 5.66
N THR A 33 25.13 4.03 6.72
CA THR A 33 25.66 3.67 8.05
C THR A 33 24.91 2.48 8.62
N VAL A 34 23.57 2.48 8.52
CA VAL A 34 22.74 1.34 8.96
C VAL A 34 23.14 0.06 8.23
N VAL A 35 23.32 0.14 6.90
CA VAL A 35 23.72 -0.99 6.07
C VAL A 35 25.13 -1.49 6.43
N SER A 36 26.09 -0.59 6.66
CA SER A 36 27.45 -0.95 7.07
C SER A 36 27.48 -1.69 8.41
N LEU A 37 26.74 -1.17 9.40
CA LEU A 37 26.59 -1.80 10.70
C LEU A 37 25.87 -3.15 10.59
N LEU A 38 24.83 -3.25 9.75
CA LEU A 38 24.10 -4.49 9.53
C LEU A 38 25.00 -5.56 8.91
N SER A 39 25.77 -5.19 7.89
CA SER A 39 26.71 -6.10 7.23
C SER A 39 27.72 -6.68 8.22
N SER A 40 28.26 -5.82 9.10
CA SER A 40 29.20 -6.22 10.15
C SER A 40 28.54 -7.12 11.20
N ALA A 41 27.32 -6.79 11.65
CA ALA A 41 26.54 -7.61 12.57
C ALA A 41 26.20 -8.97 11.96
N TRP A 42 25.85 -9.00 10.66
CA TRP A 42 25.50 -10.21 9.94
C TRP A 42 26.69 -11.15 9.76
N ALA A 43 27.86 -10.62 9.43
CA ALA A 43 29.09 -11.41 9.33
C ALA A 43 29.46 -12.07 10.67
N ARG A 44 29.09 -11.45 11.80
CA ARG A 44 29.31 -11.99 13.15
C ARG A 44 28.28 -13.04 13.56
N ASP A 45 27.00 -12.70 13.46
CA ASP A 45 25.86 -13.55 13.83
C ASP A 45 24.61 -13.15 13.00
N PRO A 46 24.30 -13.90 11.92
CA PRO A 46 23.15 -13.64 11.06
C PRO A 46 21.81 -13.67 11.80
N LEU A 47 21.64 -14.56 12.78
CA LEU A 47 20.38 -14.71 13.51
C LEU A 47 20.15 -13.52 14.44
N ALA A 48 21.19 -13.10 15.17
CA ALA A 48 21.13 -11.90 15.99
C ALA A 48 20.90 -10.65 15.12
N ALA A 49 21.60 -10.53 14.00
CA ALA A 49 21.41 -9.42 13.06
C ALA A 49 19.97 -9.36 12.53
N LEU A 50 19.37 -10.49 12.13
CA LEU A 50 17.97 -10.53 11.69
C LEU A 50 16.99 -10.12 12.80
N LYS A 51 17.23 -10.56 14.04
CA LYS A 51 16.44 -10.14 15.21
C LYS A 51 16.58 -8.63 15.45
N LEU A 52 17.78 -8.08 15.27
CA LEU A 52 18.02 -6.64 15.38
C LEU A 52 17.30 -5.84 14.28
N VAL A 53 17.22 -6.35 13.06
CA VAL A 53 16.40 -5.75 11.99
C VAL A 53 14.91 -5.73 12.38
N CYS A 54 14.39 -6.83 12.94
CA CYS A 54 13.01 -6.85 13.45
C CYS A 54 12.83 -5.86 14.62
N HIS A 55 13.83 -5.76 15.50
CA HIS A 55 13.84 -4.82 16.62
C HIS A 55 13.88 -3.36 16.18
N LEU A 56 14.62 -3.00 15.10
CA LEU A 56 14.58 -1.64 14.56
C LEU A 56 13.14 -1.22 14.28
N ARG A 57 12.37 -2.12 13.67
CA ARG A 57 11.00 -1.83 13.29
C ARG A 57 9.99 -1.92 14.41
N GLY A 58 10.29 -2.63 15.49
CA GLY A 58 9.36 -2.96 16.58
C GLY A 58 8.58 -1.74 17.06
N VAL A 59 7.27 -1.73 16.80
CA VAL A 59 6.37 -0.59 17.08
C VAL A 59 5.45 -0.79 18.27
N ARG A 60 5.41 -2.00 18.83
CA ARG A 60 4.50 -2.39 19.92
C ARG A 60 5.24 -2.39 21.27
N GLY A 61 6.11 -1.41 21.49
CA GLY A 61 6.98 -1.34 22.68
C GLY A 61 8.14 -2.34 22.68
N THR A 62 8.36 -3.05 21.57
CA THR A 62 9.38 -4.12 21.44
C THR A 62 10.67 -3.66 20.77
N GLY A 63 10.73 -2.40 20.31
CA GLY A 63 11.74 -1.94 19.37
C GLY A 63 11.92 -0.44 19.32
N LYS A 64 12.79 0.00 18.40
CA LYS A 64 13.16 1.41 18.22
C LYS A 64 12.16 2.21 17.39
N SER A 65 11.21 1.55 16.75
CA SER A 65 10.28 2.16 15.79
C SER A 65 10.97 2.94 14.65
N ASP A 66 12.23 2.62 14.34
CA ASP A 66 12.97 3.22 13.24
C ASP A 66 12.49 2.63 11.91
N ARG A 67 11.81 3.50 11.15
CA ARG A 67 11.19 3.13 9.88
C ARG A 67 12.20 3.13 8.73
N GLU A 68 13.05 4.15 8.63
CA GLU A 68 13.96 4.26 7.48
C GLU A 68 15.14 3.31 7.62
N GLY A 69 15.70 3.15 8.83
CA GLY A 69 16.73 2.14 9.08
C GLY A 69 16.23 0.71 8.84
N PHE A 70 14.96 0.43 9.17
CA PHE A 70 14.33 -0.85 8.81
C PHE A 70 14.24 -1.06 7.31
N TYR A 71 13.78 -0.06 6.53
CA TYR A 71 13.68 -0.22 5.08
C TYR A 71 15.05 -0.34 4.42
N ALA A 72 16.05 0.43 4.87
CA ALA A 72 17.44 0.27 4.42
C ALA A 72 17.94 -1.17 4.68
N SER A 73 17.70 -1.68 5.88
CA SER A 73 18.03 -3.06 6.26
C SER A 73 17.31 -4.10 5.40
N ALA A 74 16.02 -3.92 5.15
CA ALA A 74 15.22 -4.85 4.33
C ALA A 74 15.69 -4.87 2.87
N LEU A 75 16.06 -3.71 2.30
CA LEU A 75 16.61 -3.63 0.95
C LEU A 75 18.00 -4.28 0.86
N TRP A 76 18.84 -4.12 1.89
CA TRP A 76 20.11 -4.82 1.98
C TRP A 76 19.95 -6.34 2.10
N LEU A 77 18.99 -6.79 2.92
CA LEU A 77 18.64 -8.22 3.02
C LEU A 77 18.14 -8.76 1.68
N HIS A 78 17.38 -7.98 0.91
CA HIS A 78 16.96 -8.41 -0.42
C HIS A 78 18.13 -8.61 -1.38
N SER A 79 19.14 -7.72 -1.35
CA SER A 79 20.28 -7.83 -2.25
C SER A 79 21.30 -8.90 -1.87
N HIS A 80 21.42 -9.25 -0.58
CA HIS A 80 22.44 -10.21 -0.10
C HIS A 80 21.85 -11.55 0.36
N HIS A 81 20.66 -11.53 0.97
CA HIS A 81 20.01 -12.68 1.61
C HIS A 81 18.50 -12.75 1.27
N PRO A 82 18.12 -12.75 -0.02
CA PRO A 82 16.73 -12.58 -0.45
C PRO A 82 15.79 -13.65 0.10
N LYS A 83 16.25 -14.90 0.16
CA LYS A 83 15.49 -16.01 0.76
C LYS A 83 15.22 -15.78 2.24
N THR A 84 16.18 -15.23 2.99
CA THR A 84 16.00 -14.93 4.41
C THR A 84 14.93 -13.86 4.60
N LEU A 85 14.95 -12.81 3.78
CA LEU A 85 13.91 -11.78 3.82
C LEU A 85 12.52 -12.36 3.51
N ALA A 86 12.40 -13.13 2.42
CA ALA A 86 11.13 -13.67 1.95
C ALA A 86 10.53 -14.74 2.88
N LEU A 87 11.36 -15.60 3.47
CA LEU A 87 10.90 -16.64 4.39
C LEU A 87 10.53 -16.09 5.77
N ASN A 88 11.05 -14.91 6.14
CA ASN A 88 10.75 -14.26 7.43
C ASN A 88 9.65 -13.18 7.34
N VAL A 89 8.91 -13.10 6.24
CA VAL A 89 7.76 -12.19 6.08
C VAL A 89 6.80 -12.20 7.28
N PRO A 90 6.40 -13.36 7.85
CA PRO A 90 5.55 -13.38 9.04
C PRO A 90 6.18 -12.69 10.26
N SER A 91 7.48 -12.92 10.50
CA SER A 91 8.22 -12.28 11.60
C SER A 91 8.30 -10.77 11.42
N LEU A 92 8.58 -10.29 10.21
CA LEU A 92 8.63 -8.86 9.89
C LEU A 92 7.27 -8.19 10.12
N ALA A 93 6.17 -8.86 9.73
CA ALA A 93 4.82 -8.38 9.95
C ALA A 93 4.41 -8.40 11.43
N HIS A 94 4.91 -9.36 12.20
CA HIS A 94 4.65 -9.50 13.64
C HIS A 94 5.29 -8.37 14.45
N PHE A 95 6.58 -8.10 14.23
CA PHE A 95 7.30 -7.04 14.96
C PHE A 95 6.99 -5.64 14.42
N GLY A 96 6.88 -5.50 13.10
CA GLY A 96 6.51 -4.25 12.42
C GLY A 96 5.03 -4.13 12.12
N TYR A 97 4.70 -3.49 11.00
CA TYR A 97 3.35 -3.48 10.43
C TYR A 97 3.30 -4.31 9.16
N ILE A 98 2.14 -4.93 8.91
CA ILE A 98 1.84 -5.62 7.66
C ILE A 98 2.06 -4.70 6.44
N LYS A 99 1.75 -3.39 6.54
CA LYS A 99 1.97 -2.42 5.45
C LYS A 99 3.44 -2.25 5.06
N ASP A 100 4.37 -2.57 5.95
CA ASP A 100 5.79 -2.41 5.67
C ASP A 100 6.22 -3.40 4.57
N LEU A 101 5.55 -4.55 4.46
CA LEU A 101 5.74 -5.51 3.36
C LEU A 101 5.43 -4.87 1.98
N LEU A 102 4.36 -4.08 1.91
CA LEU A 102 3.98 -3.36 0.69
C LEU A 102 5.01 -2.28 0.34
N GLU A 103 5.52 -1.60 1.36
CA GLU A 103 6.52 -0.55 1.18
C GLU A 103 7.87 -1.10 0.73
N ILE A 104 8.28 -2.29 1.20
CA ILE A 104 9.48 -2.98 0.72
C ILE A 104 9.35 -3.27 -0.79
N LEU A 105 8.24 -3.87 -1.23
CA LEU A 105 8.01 -4.13 -2.66
C LEU A 105 7.99 -2.85 -3.50
N TYR A 106 7.39 -1.78 -2.97
CA TYR A 106 7.35 -0.49 -3.64
C TYR A 106 8.76 0.09 -3.84
N ARG A 107 9.60 0.09 -2.80
CA ARG A 107 10.98 0.60 -2.87
C ARG A 107 11.88 -0.26 -3.76
N LEU A 108 11.63 -1.56 -3.85
CA LEU A 108 12.34 -2.45 -4.78
C LEU A 108 12.02 -2.17 -6.27
N ILE A 109 10.90 -1.51 -6.56
CA ILE A 109 10.53 -1.10 -7.93
C ILE A 109 10.96 0.34 -8.22
N HIS A 110 10.79 1.23 -7.25
CA HIS A 110 10.93 2.68 -7.46
C HIS A 110 12.25 3.28 -6.97
N GLY A 111 13.03 2.53 -6.19
CA GLY A 111 14.23 3.03 -5.51
C GLY A 111 14.03 3.19 -4.00
N ALA A 112 15.14 3.13 -3.28
CA ALA A 112 15.16 3.19 -1.81
C ALA A 112 14.61 4.52 -1.26
N ASP A 113 14.82 5.61 -2.01
CA ASP A 113 14.50 7.00 -1.70
C ASP A 113 13.21 7.50 -2.37
N ALA A 114 12.48 6.62 -3.06
CA ALA A 114 11.30 6.98 -3.86
C ALA A 114 10.26 7.83 -3.09
N ARG A 115 10.09 7.59 -1.79
CA ARG A 115 9.18 8.38 -0.94
C ARG A 115 9.71 9.78 -0.64
N SER A 116 11.00 9.92 -0.41
CA SER A 116 11.66 11.20 -0.16
C SER A 116 11.64 12.05 -1.42
N ALA A 117 12.00 11.46 -2.56
CA ALA A 117 11.93 12.10 -3.88
C ALA A 117 10.51 12.57 -4.21
N ALA A 118 9.50 11.70 -4.05
CA ALA A 118 8.10 12.08 -4.29
C ALA A 118 7.59 13.18 -3.34
N LYS A 119 8.07 13.20 -2.09
CA LYS A 119 7.75 14.27 -1.13
C LYS A 119 8.36 15.60 -1.57
N GLU A 120 9.62 15.59 -1.99
CA GLU A 120 10.31 16.78 -2.48
C GLU A 120 9.64 17.35 -3.73
N GLU A 121 9.34 16.50 -4.72
CA GLU A 121 8.61 16.89 -5.94
C GLU A 121 7.24 17.51 -5.62
N ARG A 122 6.52 16.95 -4.64
CA ARG A 122 5.24 17.50 -4.19
C ARG A 122 5.41 18.87 -3.54
N GLU A 123 6.44 19.04 -2.71
CA GLU A 123 6.74 20.32 -2.06
C GLU A 123 7.14 21.39 -3.06
N THR A 124 7.98 21.07 -4.06
CA THR A 124 8.36 22.01 -5.12
C THR A 124 7.14 22.41 -5.96
N THR A 125 6.32 21.44 -6.36
CA THR A 125 5.07 21.69 -7.10
C THR A 125 4.10 22.56 -6.30
N TRP A 126 3.96 22.29 -4.99
CA TRP A 126 3.09 23.07 -4.12
C TRP A 126 3.59 24.50 -3.94
N ARG A 127 4.91 24.70 -3.76
CA ARG A 127 5.54 26.03 -3.68
C ARG A 127 5.32 26.82 -4.98
N ALA A 128 5.58 26.22 -6.13
CA ALA A 128 5.35 26.85 -7.43
C ALA A 128 3.86 27.25 -7.63
N ALA A 129 2.92 26.35 -7.29
CA ALA A 129 1.49 26.65 -7.36
C ALA A 129 1.05 27.75 -6.38
N ARG A 130 1.70 27.87 -5.23
CA ARG A 130 1.48 28.94 -4.25
C ARG A 130 1.98 30.28 -4.79
N ASP A 131 3.16 30.30 -5.40
CA ASP A 131 3.77 31.51 -5.93
C ASP A 131 3.02 32.03 -7.16
N LEU A 132 2.59 31.14 -8.05
CA LEU A 132 1.70 31.49 -9.17
C LEU A 132 0.38 32.10 -8.69
N ARG A 133 -0.21 31.57 -7.61
CA ARG A 133 -1.40 32.15 -6.99
C ARG A 133 -1.13 33.54 -6.41
N ARG A 134 0.03 33.78 -5.81
CA ARG A 134 0.44 35.11 -5.31
C ARG A 134 0.62 36.10 -6.46
N LEU A 135 1.27 35.70 -7.55
CA LEU A 135 1.45 36.52 -8.76
C LEU A 135 0.11 36.91 -9.39
N ARG A 136 -0.80 35.94 -9.60
CA ARG A 136 -2.16 36.22 -10.12
C ARG A 136 -2.94 37.19 -9.22
N ARG A 137 -2.80 37.09 -7.89
CA ARG A 137 -3.43 38.03 -6.95
C ARG A 137 -2.85 39.44 -7.07
N ARG A 138 -1.52 39.58 -7.20
CA ARG A 138 -0.85 40.88 -7.41
C ARG A 138 -1.29 41.52 -8.73
N GLN A 139 -1.30 40.76 -9.82
CA GLN A 139 -1.74 41.25 -11.12
C GLN A 139 -3.20 41.72 -11.09
N LYS A 140 -4.09 40.95 -10.45
CA LYS A 140 -5.50 41.35 -10.27
C LYS A 140 -5.66 42.62 -9.42
N LYS A 141 -4.75 42.88 -8.47
CA LYS A 141 -4.73 44.11 -7.68
C LYS A 141 -4.26 45.30 -8.53
N ASN A 142 -3.23 45.13 -9.35
CA ASN A 142 -2.77 46.15 -10.31
C ASN A 142 -3.84 46.46 -11.37
N ASP A 143 -4.48 45.43 -11.93
CA ASP A 143 -5.58 45.60 -12.90
C ASP A 143 -6.79 46.31 -12.30
N LYS A 144 -7.05 46.12 -11.00
CA LYS A 144 -8.10 46.84 -10.26
C LYS A 144 -7.74 48.32 -10.04
N ASN A 145 -6.48 48.64 -9.79
CA ASN A 145 -6.01 50.03 -9.70
C ASN A 145 -5.97 50.72 -11.08
N GLY A 146 -5.84 49.96 -12.18
CA GLY A 146 -5.79 50.50 -13.54
C GLY A 146 -7.13 50.59 -14.28
N LYS A 147 -8.22 49.99 -13.78
CA LYS A 147 -9.53 49.99 -14.46
C LYS A 147 -10.63 50.59 -13.58
N GLN A 148 -10.70 51.93 -13.59
CA GLN A 148 -11.89 52.70 -13.23
C GLN A 148 -12.84 52.90 -14.42
N GLN A 149 -12.58 52.33 -15.61
CA GLN A 149 -13.41 52.56 -16.79
C GLN A 149 -13.92 51.27 -17.47
N LYS A 150 -15.26 51.24 -17.60
CA LYS A 150 -16.20 50.44 -18.41
C LYS A 150 -15.91 48.95 -18.67
N LYS A 151 -16.87 48.10 -18.29
CA LYS A 151 -16.99 46.72 -18.78
C LYS A 151 -18.38 46.52 -19.37
N ASP A 152 -18.44 46.32 -20.68
CA ASP A 152 -19.65 45.92 -21.39
C ASP A 152 -20.00 44.45 -21.04
N ALA A 153 -21.31 44.18 -21.00
CA ALA A 153 -21.88 42.91 -20.55
C ALA A 153 -21.80 41.76 -21.58
N ALA A 154 -21.43 42.06 -22.83
CA ALA A 154 -21.21 41.07 -23.88
C ALA A 154 -19.89 40.31 -23.63
N SER A 155 -19.85 39.01 -23.37
CA SER A 155 -20.90 38.04 -23.08
C SER A 155 -20.38 37.21 -21.89
N ARG A 156 -20.98 37.40 -20.71
CA ARG A 156 -20.62 36.62 -19.52
C ARG A 156 -20.72 35.11 -19.80
N GLU A 157 -21.68 34.72 -20.64
CA GLU A 157 -21.96 33.35 -21.06
C GLU A 157 -20.82 32.80 -21.92
N ASP A 158 -20.32 33.54 -22.92
CA ASP A 158 -19.19 33.11 -23.76
C ASP A 158 -17.91 32.90 -22.95
N ARG A 159 -17.69 33.75 -21.93
CA ARG A 159 -16.55 33.62 -21.02
C ARG A 159 -16.66 32.38 -20.13
N ILE A 160 -17.87 32.04 -19.68
CA ILE A 160 -18.12 30.82 -18.90
C ILE A 160 -17.95 29.60 -19.79
N ALA A 161 -18.49 29.62 -21.01
CA ALA A 161 -18.35 28.54 -21.99
C ALA A 161 -16.89 28.29 -22.36
N ALA A 162 -16.11 29.34 -22.60
CA ALA A 162 -14.67 29.23 -22.87
C ALA A 162 -13.88 28.64 -21.69
N GLU A 163 -14.22 29.00 -20.44
CA GLU A 163 -13.57 28.43 -19.25
C GLU A 163 -13.97 26.96 -19.04
N LEU A 164 -15.24 26.59 -19.26
CA LEU A 164 -15.70 25.20 -19.20
C LEU A 164 -15.03 24.34 -20.29
N SER A 165 -14.89 24.86 -21.51
CA SER A 165 -14.15 24.20 -22.59
C SER A 165 -12.66 24.01 -22.23
N ARG A 166 -12.01 25.01 -21.64
CA ARG A 166 -10.63 24.86 -21.15
C ARG A 166 -10.52 23.86 -20.01
N ALA A 167 -11.48 23.85 -19.08
CA ALA A 167 -11.50 22.95 -17.94
C ALA A 167 -11.71 21.49 -18.37
N THR A 168 -12.56 21.24 -19.38
CA THR A 168 -12.78 19.90 -19.95
C THR A 168 -11.52 19.39 -20.65
N ILE A 169 -10.91 20.19 -21.54
CA ILE A 169 -9.63 19.84 -22.19
C ILE A 169 -8.53 19.55 -21.16
N ALA A 170 -8.40 20.40 -20.12
CA ALA A 170 -7.43 20.19 -19.06
C ALA A 170 -7.71 18.91 -18.24
N SER A 171 -8.99 18.62 -17.96
CA SER A 171 -9.42 17.41 -17.25
C SER A 171 -9.14 16.15 -18.06
N GLU A 172 -9.42 16.17 -19.36
CA GLU A 172 -9.13 15.08 -20.29
C GLU A 172 -7.63 14.81 -20.41
N LYS A 173 -6.83 15.87 -20.59
CA LYS A 173 -5.37 15.76 -20.59
C LYS A 173 -4.86 15.15 -19.28
N ALA A 174 -5.34 15.63 -18.13
CA ALA A 174 -4.97 15.09 -16.83
C ALA A 174 -5.46 13.64 -16.62
N ALA A 175 -6.58 13.25 -17.22
CA ALA A 175 -7.05 11.86 -17.22
C ALA A 175 -6.16 10.96 -18.10
N GLY A 176 -5.76 11.44 -19.28
CA GLY A 176 -4.82 10.77 -20.17
C GLY A 176 -3.46 10.54 -19.50
N GLU A 177 -2.89 11.57 -18.88
CA GLU A 177 -1.63 11.48 -18.13
C GLU A 177 -1.74 10.48 -16.96
N ARG A 178 -2.85 10.46 -16.24
CA ARG A 178 -3.09 9.47 -15.16
C ARG A 178 -3.17 8.04 -15.70
N ARG A 179 -3.79 7.85 -16.88
CA ARG A 179 -3.88 6.54 -17.53
C ARG A 179 -2.52 6.06 -18.00
N SER A 180 -1.74 6.92 -18.66
CA SER A 180 -0.36 6.63 -19.08
C SER A 180 0.51 6.27 -17.87
N LYS A 181 0.50 7.08 -16.82
CA LYS A 181 1.26 6.77 -15.59
C LYS A 181 0.86 5.43 -15.00
N ARG A 182 -0.43 5.08 -15.02
CA ARG A 182 -0.91 3.77 -14.53
C ARG A 182 -0.37 2.62 -15.40
N THR A 183 -0.37 2.77 -16.72
CA THR A 183 0.18 1.74 -17.62
C THR A 183 1.69 1.60 -17.44
N ASP A 184 2.41 2.71 -17.25
CA ASP A 184 3.86 2.69 -17.04
C ASP A 184 4.25 2.01 -15.72
N LEU A 185 3.49 2.27 -14.65
CA LEU A 185 3.69 1.60 -13.36
C LEU A 185 3.43 0.08 -13.45
N ALA A 186 2.34 -0.32 -14.13
CA ALA A 186 2.03 -1.73 -14.33
C ALA A 186 3.10 -2.43 -15.18
N ALA A 187 3.56 -1.79 -16.27
CA ALA A 187 4.62 -2.31 -17.11
C ALA A 187 5.93 -2.51 -16.32
N ARG A 188 6.33 -1.52 -15.52
CA ARG A 188 7.52 -1.61 -14.66
C ARG A 188 7.40 -2.73 -13.63
N SER A 189 6.22 -2.89 -13.03
CA SER A 189 5.96 -3.97 -12.07
C SER A 189 6.10 -5.36 -12.72
N LEU A 190 5.48 -5.56 -13.88
CA LEU A 190 5.55 -6.81 -14.64
C LEU A 190 6.97 -7.11 -15.12
N GLU A 191 7.70 -6.10 -15.57
CA GLU A 191 9.10 -6.21 -15.98
C GLU A 191 9.97 -6.67 -14.80
N ARG A 192 9.83 -6.03 -13.63
CA ARG A 192 10.56 -6.41 -12.41
C ARG A 192 10.23 -7.84 -12.00
N TYR A 193 8.94 -8.20 -11.95
CA TYR A 193 8.48 -9.55 -11.59
C TYR A 193 8.99 -10.63 -12.57
N SER A 194 9.08 -10.31 -13.86
CA SER A 194 9.50 -11.27 -14.87
C SER A 194 11.02 -11.47 -14.88
N ARG A 195 11.79 -10.40 -14.66
CA ARG A 195 13.26 -10.42 -14.79
C ARG A 195 14.01 -10.77 -13.52
N ASP A 196 13.46 -10.46 -12.35
CA ASP A 196 14.14 -10.66 -11.07
C ASP A 196 13.48 -11.81 -10.27
N PRO A 197 14.10 -13.01 -10.23
CA PRO A 197 13.57 -14.15 -9.50
C PRO A 197 13.47 -13.92 -7.99
N GLU A 198 14.38 -13.14 -7.42
CA GLU A 198 14.41 -12.87 -5.97
C GLU A 198 13.29 -11.89 -5.58
N TYR A 199 13.04 -10.87 -6.42
CA TYR A 199 11.88 -10.00 -6.28
C TYR A 199 10.58 -10.80 -6.41
N ARG A 200 10.48 -11.65 -7.44
CA ARG A 200 9.32 -12.52 -7.64
C ARG A 200 9.06 -13.40 -6.43
N PHE A 201 10.11 -14.03 -5.88
CA PHE A 201 9.98 -14.88 -4.70
C PHE A 201 9.46 -14.09 -3.49
N LEU A 202 10.02 -12.91 -3.22
CA LEU A 202 9.53 -12.05 -2.14
C LEU A 202 8.07 -11.61 -2.35
N HIS A 203 7.73 -11.20 -3.58
CA HIS A 203 6.37 -10.80 -3.95
C HIS A 203 5.37 -11.93 -3.72
N ASP A 204 5.71 -13.14 -4.18
CA ASP A 204 4.89 -14.33 -4.00
C ASP A 204 4.71 -14.69 -2.52
N ARG A 205 5.78 -14.62 -1.71
CA ARG A 205 5.69 -14.88 -0.25
C ARG A 205 4.85 -13.84 0.49
N ILE A 206 4.89 -12.58 0.06
CA ILE A 206 4.02 -11.53 0.61
C ILE A 206 2.56 -11.79 0.19
N ALA A 207 2.31 -12.19 -1.05
CA ALA A 207 0.98 -12.53 -1.53
C ALA A 207 0.40 -13.76 -0.79
N ASP A 208 1.21 -14.80 -0.57
CA ASP A 208 0.87 -15.97 0.26
C ASP A 208 0.46 -15.52 1.66
N PHE A 209 1.29 -14.71 2.33
CA PHE A 209 1.03 -14.22 3.68
C PHE A 209 -0.31 -13.47 3.77
N PHE A 210 -0.62 -12.57 2.83
CA PHE A 210 -1.91 -11.89 2.82
C PHE A 210 -3.07 -12.86 2.57
N ALA A 211 -2.94 -13.79 1.63
CA ALA A 211 -4.00 -14.75 1.31
C ALA A 211 -4.30 -15.67 2.50
N GLU A 212 -3.27 -16.21 3.16
CA GLU A 212 -3.39 -17.05 4.35
C GLU A 212 -4.06 -16.31 5.51
N GLN A 213 -3.63 -15.08 5.80
CA GLN A 213 -4.19 -14.29 6.89
C GLN A 213 -5.65 -13.88 6.61
N LEU A 214 -5.97 -13.49 5.37
CA LEU A 214 -7.34 -13.15 4.97
C LEU A 214 -8.27 -14.37 5.00
N ALA A 215 -7.77 -15.55 4.60
CA ALA A 215 -8.53 -16.79 4.68
C ALA A 215 -8.83 -17.17 6.15
N SER A 216 -7.83 -17.12 7.02
CA SER A 216 -8.00 -17.32 8.47
C SER A 216 -8.98 -16.31 9.07
N ASP A 217 -8.87 -15.03 8.71
CA ASP A 217 -9.79 -13.98 9.16
C ASP A 217 -11.24 -14.27 8.72
N ALA A 218 -11.44 -14.72 7.49
CA ALA A 218 -12.76 -15.11 6.97
C ALA A 218 -13.34 -16.33 7.70
N GLU A 219 -12.51 -17.31 8.07
CA GLU A 219 -12.93 -18.46 8.87
C GLU A 219 -13.36 -18.07 10.28
N ARG A 220 -12.60 -17.19 10.95
CA ARG A 220 -12.95 -16.67 12.29
C ARG A 220 -14.28 -15.92 12.28
N LEU A 221 -14.53 -15.13 11.23
CA LEU A 221 -15.82 -14.46 11.03
C LEU A 221 -16.96 -15.46 10.85
N ARG A 222 -16.78 -16.50 10.01
CA ARG A 222 -17.79 -17.56 9.83
C ARG A 222 -18.05 -18.35 11.11
N ALA A 223 -17.04 -18.50 11.96
CA ALA A 223 -17.14 -19.15 13.26
C ALA A 223 -17.75 -18.24 14.35
N GLY A 224 -18.20 -17.03 14.02
CA GLY A 224 -18.80 -16.11 15.00
C GLY A 224 -17.79 -15.49 15.97
N LYS A 225 -16.50 -15.41 15.60
CA LYS A 225 -15.41 -14.84 16.41
C LYS A 225 -14.90 -13.52 15.82
N PRO A 226 -15.71 -12.45 15.79
CA PRO A 226 -15.33 -11.20 15.12
C PRO A 226 -14.19 -10.45 15.82
N PHE A 227 -13.97 -10.69 17.12
CA PHE A 227 -12.89 -10.06 17.89
C PHE A 227 -11.53 -10.73 17.70
N ASP A 228 -11.50 -11.94 17.14
CA ASP A 228 -10.27 -12.68 16.87
C ASP A 228 -9.71 -12.38 15.47
N VAL A 229 -10.35 -11.51 14.70
CA VAL A 229 -9.93 -11.17 13.33
C VAL A 229 -8.65 -10.33 13.36
N GLY A 230 -7.70 -10.71 12.51
CA GLY A 230 -6.42 -10.02 12.36
C GLY A 230 -6.54 -8.65 11.68
N LEU A 231 -5.37 -8.04 11.46
CA LEU A 231 -5.27 -6.74 10.79
C LEU A 231 -5.00 -6.87 9.28
N ALA A 232 -5.09 -8.08 8.72
CA ALA A 232 -4.74 -8.32 7.32
C ALA A 232 -5.67 -7.56 6.38
N ALA A 233 -6.98 -7.60 6.61
CA ALA A 233 -7.96 -6.84 5.80
C ALA A 233 -7.72 -5.33 5.85
N LYS A 234 -7.28 -4.79 7.00
CA LYS A 234 -6.95 -3.37 7.16
C LYS A 234 -5.76 -2.94 6.31
N TRP A 235 -4.77 -3.80 6.18
CA TRP A 235 -3.49 -3.50 5.52
C TRP A 235 -3.35 -4.11 4.13
N CYS A 236 -4.29 -4.95 3.71
CA CYS A 236 -4.36 -5.47 2.35
C CYS A 236 -4.38 -4.30 1.36
N PRO A 237 -3.59 -4.34 0.28
CA PRO A 237 -3.63 -3.30 -0.73
C PRO A 237 -5.06 -3.18 -1.27
N SER A 238 -5.52 -1.95 -1.46
CA SER A 238 -6.77 -1.69 -2.16
C SER A 238 -6.56 -1.78 -3.67
N LEU A 239 -7.49 -2.42 -4.36
CA LEU A 239 -7.51 -2.51 -5.82
C LEU A 239 -7.38 -1.12 -6.44
N ASP A 240 -6.57 -1.00 -7.49
CA ASP A 240 -6.38 0.23 -8.25
C ASP A 240 -5.89 1.43 -7.41
N SER A 241 -5.33 1.21 -6.22
CA SER A 241 -4.72 2.24 -5.38
C SER A 241 -3.20 2.30 -5.57
N SER A 242 -2.50 3.13 -4.78
CA SER A 242 -1.08 3.42 -4.97
C SER A 242 -0.19 2.17 -4.98
N PHE A 243 -0.35 1.28 -4.01
CA PHE A 243 0.47 0.06 -3.93
C PHE A 243 0.14 -0.89 -5.07
N ASP A 244 -1.14 -1.20 -5.27
CA ASP A 244 -1.57 -2.14 -6.30
C ASP A 244 -1.20 -1.68 -7.72
N ARG A 245 -1.34 -0.39 -8.04
CA ARG A 245 -0.86 0.15 -9.32
C ARG A 245 0.63 -0.04 -9.54
N SER A 246 1.42 -0.10 -8.46
CA SER A 246 2.88 -0.20 -8.51
C SER A 246 3.40 -1.63 -8.40
N THR A 247 2.64 -2.55 -7.80
CA THR A 247 3.10 -3.91 -7.49
C THR A 247 2.22 -5.03 -8.04
N LEU A 248 1.00 -4.71 -8.50
CA LEU A 248 -0.03 -5.67 -8.95
C LEU A 248 -0.32 -6.78 -7.92
N LEU A 249 -0.09 -6.49 -6.64
CA LEU A 249 -0.17 -7.49 -5.57
C LEU A 249 -1.61 -7.97 -5.35
N CYS A 250 -2.63 -7.13 -5.57
CA CYS A 250 -4.03 -7.55 -5.42
C CYS A 250 -4.37 -8.72 -6.34
N GLU A 251 -3.87 -8.73 -7.57
CA GLU A 251 -4.07 -9.84 -8.50
C GLU A 251 -3.48 -11.14 -7.94
N SER A 252 -2.26 -11.06 -7.42
CA SER A 252 -1.55 -12.22 -6.88
C SER A 252 -2.16 -12.78 -5.60
N ILE A 253 -2.70 -11.91 -4.74
CA ILE A 253 -3.50 -12.30 -3.57
C ILE A 253 -4.81 -12.96 -4.03
N ALA A 254 -5.53 -12.34 -4.97
CA ALA A 254 -6.81 -12.85 -5.45
C ALA A 254 -6.68 -14.23 -6.09
N ARG A 255 -5.62 -14.48 -6.89
CA ARG A 255 -5.36 -15.80 -7.49
C ARG A 255 -5.15 -16.91 -6.45
N ARG A 256 -4.59 -16.58 -5.28
CA ARG A 256 -4.38 -17.53 -4.17
C ARG A 256 -5.65 -17.77 -3.36
N MET A 257 -6.43 -16.72 -3.11
CA MET A 257 -7.70 -16.82 -2.39
C MET A 257 -8.80 -17.48 -3.22
N PHE A 258 -8.78 -17.29 -4.53
CA PHE A 258 -9.78 -17.81 -5.46
C PHE A 258 -9.09 -18.56 -6.60
N PRO A 259 -8.51 -19.75 -6.33
CA PRO A 259 -7.94 -20.58 -7.36
C PRO A 259 -8.99 -20.87 -8.43
N ARG A 260 -8.61 -20.79 -9.70
CA ARG A 260 -9.48 -21.23 -10.79
C ARG A 260 -9.67 -22.73 -10.62
N THR A 261 -10.79 -23.14 -10.03
CA THR A 261 -11.24 -24.52 -10.14
C THR A 261 -11.48 -24.75 -11.63
N THR A 262 -10.69 -25.61 -12.26
CA THR A 262 -11.16 -26.25 -13.48
C THR A 262 -12.49 -26.90 -13.10
N PRO A 263 -13.57 -26.72 -13.88
CA PRO A 263 -14.80 -27.43 -13.60
C PRO A 263 -14.49 -28.92 -13.72
N THR A 264 -14.25 -29.57 -12.59
CA THR A 264 -14.31 -31.02 -12.49
C THR A 264 -15.68 -31.37 -13.03
N THR A 265 -15.70 -32.07 -14.16
CA THR A 265 -16.89 -32.63 -14.77
C THR A 265 -17.75 -33.20 -13.66
N ARG A 266 -18.87 -32.51 -13.38
CA ARG A 266 -19.84 -32.94 -12.40
C ARG A 266 -20.33 -34.28 -12.92
N SER A 267 -19.76 -35.38 -12.42
CA SER A 267 -20.25 -36.73 -12.68
C SER A 267 -21.75 -36.66 -12.45
N SER A 268 -22.49 -36.92 -13.53
CA SER A 268 -23.93 -36.93 -13.56
C SER A 268 -24.40 -37.82 -12.43
N ARG A 269 -24.88 -37.22 -11.33
CA ARG A 269 -25.82 -37.91 -10.46
C ARG A 269 -27.04 -38.19 -11.32
N THR A 270 -27.09 -39.41 -11.85
CA THR A 270 -28.30 -40.00 -12.41
C THR A 270 -29.35 -39.91 -11.32
N SER A 271 -30.34 -39.05 -11.56
CA SER A 271 -31.58 -38.99 -10.81
C SER A 271 -32.37 -40.26 -11.09
N THR A 272 -32.30 -41.24 -10.18
CA THR A 272 -33.30 -42.31 -10.13
C THR A 272 -34.50 -41.76 -9.36
N THR A 273 -35.47 -41.22 -10.09
CA THR A 273 -36.84 -40.98 -9.60
C THR A 273 -37.57 -42.32 -9.43
N PRO A 274 -38.16 -42.63 -8.27
CA PRO A 274 -39.20 -43.65 -8.20
C PRO A 274 -40.54 -43.02 -8.60
N THR A 275 -41.13 -43.56 -9.67
CA THR A 275 -42.53 -43.34 -10.03
C THR A 275 -43.44 -44.01 -9.00
N GLY A 276 -44.35 -43.24 -8.39
CA GLY A 276 -45.35 -43.74 -7.45
C GLY A 276 -46.57 -42.81 -7.38
N SER A 277 -47.53 -43.11 -8.25
CA SER A 277 -48.99 -42.84 -8.26
C SER A 277 -49.67 -41.84 -7.31
N ALA A 278 -50.53 -41.05 -7.95
CA ALA A 278 -51.53 -40.08 -7.51
C ALA A 278 -52.52 -40.43 -6.39
N SER A 279 -52.90 -39.39 -5.63
CA SER A 279 -54.27 -39.00 -5.21
C SER A 279 -54.14 -37.65 -4.47
N GLY A 280 -54.71 -36.52 -4.89
CA GLY A 280 -56.13 -36.17 -4.91
C GLY A 280 -56.42 -35.13 -3.81
N CYS A 281 -57.21 -34.10 -4.12
CA CYS A 281 -57.63 -32.92 -3.30
C CYS A 281 -56.68 -31.70 -3.40
N GLY A 282 -57.04 -30.53 -3.92
CA GLY A 282 -58.35 -29.88 -4.05
C GLY A 282 -58.39 -28.65 -3.14
N GLY A 283 -58.13 -27.45 -3.67
CA GLY A 283 -58.14 -26.22 -2.87
C GLY A 283 -57.66 -24.98 -3.62
N THR A 284 -58.60 -24.30 -4.30
CA THR A 284 -58.48 -22.93 -4.80
C THR A 284 -58.53 -21.92 -3.66
N CYS A 285 -57.72 -20.86 -3.66
CA CYS A 285 -58.17 -19.52 -3.26
C CYS A 285 -57.20 -18.40 -3.63
N SER A 286 -57.79 -17.23 -3.85
CA SER A 286 -57.27 -16.08 -4.58
C SER A 286 -56.45 -15.09 -3.74
N SER A 287 -55.57 -14.38 -4.45
CA SER A 287 -55.34 -12.92 -4.41
C SER A 287 -55.14 -12.14 -3.08
N ARG A 288 -54.12 -11.26 -3.17
CA ARG A 288 -54.11 -9.82 -2.82
C ARG A 288 -53.56 -9.35 -1.46
N SER A 289 -52.87 -8.20 -1.58
CA SER A 289 -52.41 -7.23 -0.57
C SER A 289 -51.17 -7.65 0.23
N GLY A 290 -50.09 -6.88 0.34
CA GLY A 290 -49.93 -5.43 0.24
C GLY A 290 -49.87 -4.84 1.64
N ARG A 291 -48.66 -4.57 2.16
CA ARG A 291 -48.45 -3.53 3.18
C ARG A 291 -46.97 -3.15 3.32
N CYS A 292 -46.73 -1.89 2.99
CA CYS A 292 -45.60 -1.08 3.39
C CYS A 292 -45.68 -0.84 4.91
N SER A 293 -44.56 -0.88 5.63
CA SER A 293 -44.48 -0.35 7.00
C SER A 293 -43.19 0.43 7.18
N THR A 294 -43.37 1.68 7.56
CA THR A 294 -42.39 2.74 7.73
C THR A 294 -42.22 3.08 9.21
N TYR A 295 -41.03 3.61 9.55
CA TYR A 295 -40.64 4.44 10.71
C TYR A 295 -40.12 3.75 12.00
N PRO A 296 -39.38 4.47 12.89
CA PRO A 296 -38.71 5.77 12.74
C PRO A 296 -37.23 5.81 13.21
N ARG A 297 -36.56 6.91 12.86
CA ARG A 297 -35.30 7.39 13.44
C ARG A 297 -35.53 7.97 14.83
N SER A 298 -34.61 7.69 15.75
CA SER A 298 -34.44 8.37 17.03
C SER A 298 -33.32 9.41 16.92
N THR A 299 -33.53 10.51 17.64
CA THR A 299 -32.74 11.72 17.86
C THR A 299 -31.26 11.51 18.20
#